data_AF-A0A820R094-F1
#
_entry.id   AF-A0A820R094-F1
#
_cell.length_a   1.000
_cell.length_b   1.000
_cell.length_c   1.000
_cell.angle_alpha   90.00
_cell.angle_beta   90.00
_cell.angle_gamma   90.00
#
_symmetry.space_group_name_H-M   'P 1'
#
loop_
_entity.id
_entity.type
_entity.pdbx_description
1 polymer ?
#
loop_
_entity_poly.entity_id
_entity_poly.type
_entity_poly.pdbx_seq_one_letter_code
_entity_poly.pdbx_strand_id
1 'polypeptide(L)'
;MFDPNFQFEEKTYRIPKITHMDDIFNYIDTIPNYDSGKVFGLSPLANDRYQEDTTRRVLDTILSIQPKEARGGAGETREAVIYRLATEALEKLPPDYIAHEV
;
A
#
# COMPACT_ATOMS: atom_id res chain seq x y z
N MET A 1 34.04 -10.49 -17.75
CA MET A 1 34.34 -9.34 -16.87
C MET A 1 33.27 -8.30 -17.12
N PHE A 2 32.70 -7.67 -16.09
CA PHE A 2 31.63 -6.67 -16.26
C PHE A 2 32.13 -5.44 -17.02
N ASP A 3 31.22 -4.75 -17.72
CA ASP A 3 31.52 -3.48 -18.39
C ASP A 3 32.01 -2.45 -17.35
N PRO A 4 33.08 -1.67 -17.61
CA PRO A 4 33.57 -0.63 -16.70
C PRO A 4 32.54 0.47 -16.33
N ASN A 5 31.51 0.60 -17.16
CA ASN A 5 30.37 1.51 -17.00
C ASN A 5 29.10 0.78 -16.57
N PHE A 6 29.19 -0.50 -16.19
CA PHE A 6 28.06 -1.22 -15.63
C PHE A 6 27.57 -0.51 -14.36
N GLN A 7 26.28 -0.21 -14.37
CA GLN A 7 25.54 0.35 -13.26
C GLN A 7 24.27 -0.48 -13.08
N PHE A 8 23.99 -0.85 -11.84
CA PHE A 8 22.80 -1.58 -11.45
C PHE A 8 21.79 -0.60 -10.86
N GLU A 9 20.56 -0.66 -11.37
CA GLU A 9 19.57 0.41 -11.25
C GLU A 9 20.10 1.75 -11.83
N GLU A 10 19.23 2.67 -12.26
CA GLU A 10 19.64 3.89 -12.98
C GLU A 10 20.45 4.86 -12.10
N LYS A 11 21.77 4.58 -11.97
CA LYS A 11 22.83 5.36 -11.30
C LYS A 11 23.02 5.16 -9.80
N THR A 12 22.30 4.23 -9.16
CA THR A 12 22.42 4.02 -7.70
C THR A 12 23.60 3.12 -7.35
N TYR A 13 23.78 2.00 -8.08
CA TYR A 13 24.81 1.01 -7.75
C TYR A 13 25.84 0.90 -8.86
N ARG A 14 27.10 1.18 -8.54
CA ARG A 14 28.23 0.95 -9.44
C ARG A 14 29.14 -0.10 -8.83
N ILE A 15 29.88 -0.83 -9.65
CA ILE A 15 30.97 -1.66 -9.15
C ILE A 15 32.16 -0.75 -8.81
N PRO A 16 32.49 -0.53 -7.52
CA PRO A 16 33.62 0.31 -7.13
C PRO A 16 34.94 -0.36 -7.50
N LYS A 17 35.93 0.44 -7.91
CA LYS A 17 37.31 -0.02 -8.11
C LYS A 17 38.04 0.11 -6.79
N ILE A 18 38.02 -0.96 -6.00
CA ILE A 18 38.53 -0.98 -4.63
C ILE A 18 39.96 -1.53 -4.65
N THR A 19 40.87 -0.84 -3.96
CA THR A 19 42.25 -1.29 -3.72
C THR A 19 42.51 -1.64 -2.26
N HIS A 20 41.83 -0.98 -1.32
CA HIS A 20 41.94 -1.23 0.12
C HIS A 20 40.59 -1.56 0.74
N MET A 21 40.58 -2.38 1.80
CA MET A 21 39.35 -2.84 2.44
C MET A 21 38.55 -1.70 3.07
N ASP A 22 39.23 -0.64 3.54
CA ASP A 22 38.57 0.55 4.11
C ASP A 22 37.74 1.31 3.07
N ASP A 23 38.13 1.25 1.78
CA ASP A 23 37.38 1.87 0.68
C ASP A 23 36.01 1.20 0.48
N ILE A 24 35.84 -0.05 0.93
CA ILE A 24 34.56 -0.77 0.87
C ILE A 24 33.55 -0.14 1.82
N PHE A 25 33.95 0.11 3.07
CA PHE A 25 33.08 0.73 4.07
C PHE A 25 32.70 2.15 3.66
N ASN A 26 33.70 2.93 3.21
CA ASN A 26 33.46 4.27 2.68
C ASN A 26 32.49 4.25 1.49
N TYR A 27 32.57 3.26 0.61
CA TYR A 27 31.63 3.13 -0.50
C TYR A 27 30.22 2.77 -0.04
N ILE A 28 30.09 1.82 0.90
CA ILE A 28 28.78 1.45 1.48
C ILE A 28 28.10 2.67 2.09
N ASP A 29 28.84 3.53 2.79
CA ASP A 29 28.30 4.75 3.40
C ASP A 29 27.81 5.80 2.38
N THR A 30 28.24 5.71 1.12
CA THR A 30 27.73 6.59 0.03
C THR A 30 26.41 6.11 -0.57
N ILE A 31 26.00 4.87 -0.30
CA ILE A 31 24.79 4.27 -0.86
C ILE A 31 23.55 4.80 -0.09
N PRO A 32 22.42 5.06 -0.75
CA PRO A 32 21.18 5.44 -0.07
C PRO A 32 20.73 4.40 0.96
N ASN A 33 20.20 4.85 2.10
CA ASN A 33 19.64 3.98 3.14
C ASN A 33 18.33 3.28 2.72
N TYR A 34 17.72 3.73 1.62
CA TYR A 34 16.44 3.22 1.14
C TYR A 34 16.55 2.80 -0.33
N ASP A 35 16.26 1.53 -0.57
CA ASP A 35 16.22 0.93 -1.88
C ASP A 35 14.85 1.08 -2.55
N SER A 36 14.86 1.26 -3.87
CA SER A 36 13.64 1.04 -4.65
C SER A 36 13.39 -0.46 -4.82
N GLY A 37 12.12 -0.87 -4.92
CA GLY A 37 11.77 -2.28 -5.18
C GLY A 37 12.41 -2.87 -6.44
N LYS A 38 12.85 -2.03 -7.39
CA LYS A 38 13.52 -2.47 -8.62
C LYS A 38 14.85 -3.16 -8.36
N VAL A 39 15.55 -2.78 -7.29
CA VAL A 39 16.81 -3.41 -6.84
C VAL A 39 16.59 -4.91 -6.56
N PHE A 40 15.39 -5.27 -6.08
CA PHE A 40 14.98 -6.65 -5.83
C PHE A 40 14.27 -7.30 -7.01
N GLY A 41 14.24 -6.66 -8.18
CA GLY A 41 13.52 -7.13 -9.36
C GLY A 41 12.00 -6.98 -9.28
N LEU A 42 11.50 -6.18 -8.34
CA LEU A 42 10.07 -5.93 -8.18
C LEU A 42 9.59 -4.83 -9.14
N SER A 43 8.31 -4.94 -9.52
CA SER A 43 7.62 -3.88 -10.26
C SER A 43 7.58 -2.58 -9.43
N PRO A 44 7.64 -1.40 -10.08
CA PRO A 44 7.44 -0.12 -9.39
C PRO A 44 6.17 -0.08 -8.52
N LEU A 45 5.13 -0.81 -8.94
CA LEU A 45 3.84 -0.88 -8.26
C LEU A 45 3.91 -1.63 -6.91
N ALA A 46 4.99 -2.37 -6.63
CA ALA A 46 5.17 -3.07 -5.37
C ALA A 46 5.31 -2.09 -4.19
N ASN A 47 5.99 -0.95 -4.41
CA ASN A 47 6.14 0.09 -3.39
C ASN A 47 4.81 0.77 -3.07
N ASP A 48 4.01 1.09 -4.08
CA ASP A 48 2.70 1.70 -3.90
C ASP A 48 1.75 0.77 -3.12
N ARG A 49 1.74 -0.52 -3.47
CA ARG A 49 0.97 -1.53 -2.73
C ARG A 49 1.40 -1.70 -1.29
N TYR A 50 2.72 -1.68 -1.03
CA TYR A 50 3.23 -1.75 0.33
C TYR A 50 2.78 -0.54 1.16
N GLN A 51 2.82 0.66 0.58
CA GLN A 51 2.35 1.87 1.24
C GLN A 51 0.84 1.88 1.47
N GLU A 52 0.05 1.39 0.50
CA GLU A 52 -1.40 1.24 0.64
C GLU A 52 -1.76 0.28 1.78
N ASP A 53 -1.15 -0.91 1.81
CA ASP A 53 -1.38 -1.91 2.86
C ASP A 53 -0.95 -1.39 4.25
N THR A 54 0.21 -0.74 4.32
CA THR A 54 0.71 -0.15 5.57
C THR A 54 -0.24 0.95 6.07
N THR A 55 -0.70 1.83 5.18
CA THR A 55 -1.65 2.90 5.50
C THR A 55 -2.97 2.32 6.00
N ARG A 56 -3.46 1.27 5.33
CA ARG A 56 -4.67 0.55 5.74
C ARG A 56 -4.52 -0.03 7.15
N ARG A 57 -3.42 -0.72 7.44
CA ARG A 57 -3.15 -1.29 8.77
C ARG A 57 -3.09 -0.21 9.85
N VAL A 58 -2.49 0.93 9.56
CA VAL A 58 -2.46 2.08 10.48
C VAL A 58 -3.88 2.58 10.76
N LEU A 59 -4.69 2.78 9.72
CA LEU A 59 -6.09 3.21 9.86
C LEU A 59 -6.94 2.20 10.62
N ASP A 60 -6.81 0.91 10.31
CA ASP A 60 -7.50 -0.18 11.01
C ASP A 60 -7.12 -0.20 12.51
N THR A 61 -5.84 0.02 12.80
CA THR A 61 -5.34 0.15 14.18
C THR A 61 -5.96 1.37 14.87
N ILE A 62 -5.98 2.53 14.22
CA ILE A 62 -6.62 3.76 14.75
C ILE A 62 -8.08 3.51 15.07
N LEU A 63 -8.84 2.90 14.15
CA LEU A 63 -10.25 2.54 14.34
C LEU A 63 -10.44 1.57 15.50
N SER A 64 -9.54 0.59 15.65
CA SER A 64 -9.63 -0.42 16.71
C SER A 64 -9.42 0.14 18.12
N ILE A 65 -8.61 1.19 18.26
CA ILE A 65 -8.35 1.86 19.55
C ILE A 65 -9.33 3.01 19.84
N GLN A 66 -10.29 3.29 18.96
CA GLN A 66 -11.26 4.37 19.20
C GLN A 66 -12.08 4.08 20.47
N PRO A 67 -12.16 5.03 21.42
CA PRO A 67 -12.94 4.86 22.63
C PRO A 67 -14.41 4.70 22.28
N LYS A 68 -14.99 3.57 22.67
CA LYS A 68 -16.41 3.23 22.45
C LYS A 68 -17.37 4.21 23.14
N GLU A 69 -16.91 4.88 24.19
CA GLU A 69 -17.68 5.81 25.03
C GLU A 69 -17.57 7.28 24.61
N ALA A 70 -16.66 7.65 23.71
CA ALA A 70 -16.57 9.03 23.21
C ALA A 70 -17.55 9.33 22.06
N ARG A 71 -18.65 8.58 21.95
CA ARG A 71 -19.78 8.88 21.07
C ARG A 71 -20.89 9.60 21.85
N GLY A 72 -20.51 10.68 22.52
CA GLY A 72 -21.43 11.77 22.85
C GLY A 72 -21.48 12.75 21.68
N GLY A 73 -22.11 12.36 20.57
CA GLY A 73 -22.20 13.21 19.38
C GLY A 73 -23.17 12.65 18.36
N ALA A 74 -24.16 13.47 18.02
CA ALA A 74 -25.32 13.18 17.16
C ALA A 74 -24.94 12.85 15.70
N GLY A 75 -24.34 11.68 15.48
CA GLY A 75 -24.16 11.06 14.17
C GLY A 75 -25.01 9.79 14.04
N GLU A 76 -25.28 9.35 12.80
CA GLU A 76 -26.01 8.11 12.55
C GLU A 76 -25.41 6.95 13.36
N THR A 77 -26.29 6.23 14.05
CA THR A 77 -25.92 4.99 14.72
C THR A 77 -25.63 3.92 13.67
N ARG A 78 -24.88 2.89 14.06
CA ARG A 78 -24.58 1.76 13.16
C ARG A 78 -25.87 1.14 12.63
N GLU A 79 -26.89 1.10 13.48
CA GLU A 79 -28.22 0.58 13.19
C GLU A 79 -28.91 1.44 12.14
N ALA A 80 -28.85 2.77 12.24
CA ALA A 80 -29.43 3.69 11.25
C ALA A 80 -28.81 3.49 9.85
N VAL A 81 -27.49 3.33 9.78
CA VAL A 81 -26.78 3.06 8.51
C VAL A 81 -27.22 1.73 7.91
N ILE A 82 -27.34 0.68 8.73
CA ILE A 82 -27.81 -0.64 8.29
C ILE A 82 -29.25 -0.58 7.79
N TYR A 83 -30.14 0.13 8.51
CA TYR A 83 -31.53 0.33 8.09
C TYR A 83 -31.60 1.05 6.74
N ARG A 84 -30.85 2.13 6.55
CA ARG A 84 -30.83 2.86 5.27
C ARG A 84 -30.35 1.98 4.11
N LEU A 85 -29.25 1.24 4.29
CA LEU A 85 -28.72 0.32 3.28
C LEU A 85 -29.71 -0.80 2.93
N ALA A 86 -30.41 -1.35 3.93
CA ALA A 86 -31.44 -2.37 3.71
C ALA A 86 -32.64 -1.81 2.91
N THR A 87 -33.09 -0.59 3.24
CA THR A 87 -34.16 0.09 2.50
C THR A 87 -33.75 0.39 1.06
N GLU A 88 -32.55 0.92 0.83
CA GLU A 88 -32.05 1.19 -0.53
C GLU A 88 -31.90 -0.09 -1.37
N ALA A 89 -31.51 -1.21 -0.75
CA ALA A 89 -31.43 -2.50 -1.44
C ALA A 89 -32.82 -3.03 -1.81
N LEU A 90 -33.83 -2.82 -0.95
CA LEU A 90 -35.23 -3.18 -1.21
C LEU A 90 -35.83 -2.34 -2.35
N GLU A 91 -35.56 -1.03 -2.37
CA GLU A 91 -36.07 -0.12 -3.40
C GLU A 91 -35.44 -0.37 -4.78
N LYS A 92 -34.22 -0.89 -4.82
CA LYS A 92 -33.50 -1.20 -6.05
C LYS A 92 -33.73 -2.63 -6.54
N LEU A 93 -34.66 -3.38 -5.93
CA LEU A 93 -35.00 -4.70 -6.42
C LEU A 93 -35.56 -4.58 -7.84
N PRO A 94 -35.04 -5.37 -8.79
CA PRO A 94 -35.63 -5.45 -10.12
C PRO A 94 -37.07 -5.98 -10.01
N PRO A 95 -37.94 -5.66 -10.98
CA PRO A 95 -39.28 -6.23 -11.03
C PRO A 95 -39.20 -7.76 -11.05
N ASP A 96 -40.25 -8.39 -10.51
CA ASP A 96 -40.35 -9.85 -10.48
C ASP A 96 -40.16 -10.43 -11.88
N TYR A 97 -39.38 -11.50 -11.95
CA TYR A 97 -39.10 -12.18 -13.21
C TYR A 97 -40.39 -12.73 -13.83
N ILE A 98 -40.78 -12.21 -15.00
CA ILE A 98 -41.94 -12.69 -15.76
C ILE A 98 -41.44 -13.70 -16.80
N ALA A 99 -41.69 -14.98 -16.56
CA ALA A 99 -41.20 -16.10 -17.38
C ALA A 99 -41.76 -16.14 -18.83
N HIS A 100 -42.70 -15.27 -19.19
CA HIS A 100 -43.41 -15.28 -20.49
C HIS A 100 -42.93 -14.24 -21.52
N GLU A 101 -41.93 -13.40 -21.20
CA GLU A 101 -41.28 -12.49 -22.16
C GLU A 101 -39.84 -12.93 -22.48
N VAL A 102 -39.69 -14.14 -23.05
CA VAL A 102 -38.46 -14.59 -23.71
C VAL A 102 -38.77 -15.13 -25.09
#